data_AF-A0A949CK66-F1
#
_entry.id   AF-A0A949CK66-F1
#
_cell.length_a   1.000
_cell.length_b   1.000
_cell.length_c   1.000
_cell.angle_alpha   90.00
_cell.angle_beta   90.00
_cell.angle_gamma   90.00
#
_symmetry.space_group_name_H-M   'P 1'
#
loop_
_entity.id
_entity.type
_entity.pdbx_description
1 polymer ?
#
loop_
_entity_poly.entity_id
_entity_poly.type
_entity_poly.pdbx_seq_one_letter_code
_entity_poly.pdbx_strand_id
1 'polypeptide(L)'
;MESVYIETTILSYLVANPARDIVIAAHQQTTQLWWSTRRAAFDCFISQVVVDEISAGDPNEVQKRLAIAGTLDALSVTTEAEKLTESIMRAGGITN
;
A
#
# COMPACT_ATOMS: atom_id res chain seq x y z
N MET A 1 19.95 -5.14 2.09
CA MET A 1 18.70 -5.08 2.86
C MET A 1 17.64 -5.76 2.00
N GLU A 2 16.66 -6.45 2.60
CA GLU A 2 15.54 -6.98 1.81
C GLU A 2 14.57 -5.83 1.48
N SER A 3 13.89 -5.92 0.34
CA SER A 3 12.94 -4.91 -0.12
C SER A 3 11.51 -5.43 -0.04
N VAL A 4 10.58 -4.56 0.36
CA VAL A 4 9.16 -4.88 0.44
C VAL A 4 8.33 -3.82 -0.27
N TYR A 5 7.27 -4.27 -0.92
CA TYR A 5 6.27 -3.39 -1.51
C TYR A 5 5.13 -3.17 -0.53
N ILE A 6 4.81 -1.92 -0.27
CA ILE A 6 3.71 -1.50 0.60
C ILE A 6 2.50 -1.21 -0.28
N GLU A 7 1.50 -2.07 -0.20
CA GLU A 7 0.24 -1.89 -0.92
C GLU A 7 -0.75 -0.99 -0.13
N THR A 8 -1.79 -0.52 -0.82
CA THR A 8 -2.75 0.47 -0.35
C THR A 8 -3.44 0.14 0.97
N THR A 9 -3.80 -1.13 1.22
CA THR A 9 -4.51 -1.53 2.43
C THR A 9 -3.63 -1.44 3.67
N ILE A 10 -2.31 -1.68 3.55
CA ILE A 10 -1.34 -1.44 4.64
C ILE A 10 -1.45 0.02 5.12
N LEU A 11 -1.38 0.99 4.21
CA LEU A 11 -1.47 2.41 4.57
C LEU A 11 -2.83 2.76 5.19
N SER A 12 -3.90 2.16 4.67
CA SER A 12 -5.26 2.35 5.21
C SER A 12 -5.40 1.80 6.63
N TYR A 13 -4.86 0.60 6.89
CA TYR A 13 -4.89 -0.03 8.21
C TYR A 13 -4.04 0.69 9.26
N LEU A 14 -2.96 1.37 8.84
CA LEU A 14 -2.13 2.14 9.76
C LEU A 14 -2.86 3.35 10.35
N VAL A 15 -3.71 4.01 9.56
CA VAL A 15 -4.31 5.30 9.95
C VAL A 15 -5.78 5.23 10.28
N ALA A 16 -6.46 4.17 9.86
CA ALA A 16 -7.87 3.98 10.12
C ALA A 16 -8.14 3.88 11.62
N ASN A 17 -9.32 4.38 12.03
CA ASN A 17 -9.80 4.19 13.39
C ASN A 17 -9.91 2.69 13.71
N PRO A 18 -9.72 2.30 14.98
CA PRO A 18 -9.90 0.91 15.41
C PRO A 18 -11.25 0.35 14.95
N ALA A 19 -11.20 -0.74 14.19
CA ALA A 19 -12.39 -1.39 13.69
C ALA A 19 -13.13 -2.14 14.80
N ARG A 20 -14.46 -2.17 14.72
CA ARG A 20 -15.30 -3.01 15.60
C ARG A 20 -15.36 -4.46 15.13
N ASP A 21 -15.20 -4.66 13.82
CA ASP A 21 -15.07 -5.98 13.24
C ASP A 21 -13.72 -6.59 13.66
N ILE A 22 -13.78 -7.78 14.27
CA ILE A 22 -12.60 -8.43 14.88
C ILE A 22 -11.55 -8.79 13.81
N VAL A 23 -11.98 -9.18 12.60
CA VAL A 23 -11.07 -9.54 11.52
C VAL A 23 -10.32 -8.31 11.05
N ILE A 24 -11.04 -7.20 10.82
CA ILE A 24 -10.41 -5.94 10.40
C ILE A 24 -9.50 -5.41 11.52
N ALA A 25 -9.92 -5.48 12.77
CA ALA A 25 -9.12 -5.04 13.92
C ALA A 25 -7.81 -5.85 14.03
N ALA A 26 -7.87 -7.17 13.78
CA ALA A 26 -6.68 -8.02 13.78
C ALA A 26 -5.70 -7.66 12.65
N HIS A 27 -6.21 -7.33 11.45
CA HIS A 27 -5.35 -6.82 10.37
C HIS A 27 -4.72 -5.47 10.72
N GLN A 28 -5.49 -4.53 11.27
CA GLN A 28 -4.97 -3.24 11.74
C GLN A 28 -3.84 -3.44 12.78
N GLN A 29 -4.08 -4.29 13.78
CA GLN A 29 -3.10 -4.57 14.82
C GLN A 29 -1.84 -5.24 14.25
N THR A 30 -1.99 -6.20 13.34
CA THR A 30 -0.86 -6.89 12.69
C THR A 30 -0.02 -5.92 11.88
N THR A 31 -0.67 -5.06 11.09
CA THR A 31 -0.03 -4.03 10.29
C THR A 31 0.72 -3.02 11.15
N GLN A 32 0.11 -2.52 12.22
CA GLN A 32 0.74 -1.58 13.16
C GLN A 32 1.94 -2.22 13.89
N LEU A 33 1.82 -3.49 14.29
CA LEU A 33 2.91 -4.22 14.92
C LEU A 33 4.09 -4.38 13.97
N TRP A 34 3.85 -4.83 12.73
CA TRP A 34 4.93 -4.96 11.74
C TRP A 34 5.57 -3.60 11.45
N TRP A 35 4.75 -2.55 11.31
CA TRP A 35 5.24 -1.21 11.02
C TRP A 35 6.16 -0.66 12.11
N SER A 36 5.79 -0.85 13.37
CA SER A 36 6.58 -0.36 14.51
C SER A 36 7.83 -1.20 14.82
N THR A 37 7.81 -2.50 14.51
CA THR A 37 8.87 -3.43 14.96
C THR A 37 9.78 -3.95 13.85
N ARG A 38 9.33 -3.96 12.59
CA ARG A 38 10.01 -4.61 11.47
C ARG A 38 10.30 -3.69 10.30
N ARG A 39 9.48 -2.66 10.03
CA ARG A 39 9.63 -1.77 8.86
C ARG A 39 11.04 -1.21 8.68
N ALA A 40 11.74 -0.88 9.77
CA ALA A 40 13.10 -0.34 9.71
C ALA A 40 14.17 -1.33 9.21
N ALA A 41 13.85 -2.63 9.16
CA ALA A 41 14.75 -3.66 8.63
C ALA A 41 14.60 -3.89 7.11
N PHE A 42 13.73 -3.13 6.44
CA PHE A 42 13.45 -3.28 5.01
C PHE A 42 13.53 -1.95 4.28
N ASP A 43 13.94 -2.02 3.01
CA ASP A 43 13.74 -0.93 2.06
C ASP A 43 12.27 -1.00 1.58
N CYS A 44 11.48 -0.02 1.97
CA CYS A 44 10.03 -0.03 1.76
C CYS A 44 9.66 0.87 0.58
N PHE A 45 8.94 0.29 -0.37
CA PHE A 45 8.57 0.96 -1.61
C PHE A 45 7.06 1.00 -1.84
N ILE A 46 6.58 2.04 -2.49
CA ILE A 46 5.20 2.17 -3.01
C ILE A 46 5.23 2.41 -4.52
N SER A 47 4.08 2.35 -5.19
CA SER A 47 3.95 2.79 -6.59
C SER A 47 3.06 4.02 -6.71
N GLN A 48 3.05 4.65 -7.88
CA GLN A 48 2.10 5.72 -8.19
C GLN A 48 0.64 5.26 -8.06
N VAL A 49 0.33 3.99 -8.39
CA VAL A 49 -1.01 3.43 -8.23
C VAL A 49 -1.47 3.48 -6.76
N VAL A 50 -0.58 3.17 -5.82
CA VAL A 50 -0.89 3.28 -4.38
C VAL A 50 -1.17 4.74 -4.00
N VAL A 51 -0.38 5.69 -4.53
CA VAL A 51 -0.60 7.13 -4.29
C VAL A 51 -1.96 7.57 -4.82
N ASP A 52 -2.34 7.14 -6.02
CA ASP A 52 -3.60 7.49 -6.64
C ASP A 52 -4.79 6.93 -5.84
N GLU A 53 -4.70 5.68 -5.38
CA GLU A 53 -5.73 5.03 -4.57
C GLU A 53 -5.90 5.69 -3.19
N ILE A 54 -4.81 5.95 -2.47
CA ILE A 54 -4.91 6.56 -1.13
C ILE A 54 -5.34 8.02 -1.15
N SER A 55 -5.24 8.69 -2.31
CA SER A 55 -5.65 10.08 -2.53
C SER A 55 -7.16 10.26 -2.67
N ALA A 56 -7.92 9.17 -2.81
CA ALA A 56 -9.37 9.20 -2.89
C ALA A 56 -10.06 9.08 -1.51
N GLY A 57 -11.30 9.58 -1.43
CA GLY A 57 -12.17 9.43 -0.26
C GLY A 57 -12.15 10.61 0.71
N ASP A 58 -12.33 10.32 2.00
CA ASP A 58 -12.43 11.35 3.05
C ASP A 58 -11.12 12.17 3.16
N PRO A 59 -11.16 13.52 3.08
CA PRO A 59 -9.96 14.36 3.09
C PRO A 59 -9.06 14.18 4.32
N ASN A 60 -9.63 13.93 5.51
CA ASN A 60 -8.85 13.75 6.72
C ASN A 60 -8.09 12.42 6.67
N GLU A 61 -8.74 11.37 6.19
CA GLU A 61 -8.12 10.06 6.04
C GLU A 61 -7.08 10.05 4.90
N VAL A 62 -7.34 10.75 3.80
CA VAL A 62 -6.37 10.99 2.71
C VAL A 62 -5.12 11.64 3.26
N GLN A 63 -5.25 12.71 4.04
CA GLN A 63 -4.11 13.42 4.60
C GLN A 63 -3.24 12.50 5.48
N LYS A 64 -3.85 11.65 6.30
CA LYS A 64 -3.12 10.69 7.14
C LYS A 64 -2.36 9.66 6.30
N ARG A 65 -3.00 9.08 5.28
CA ARG A 65 -2.35 8.08 4.39
C ARG A 65 -1.18 8.70 3.62
N LEU A 66 -1.38 9.90 3.05
CA LEU A 66 -0.34 10.62 2.32
C LEU A 66 0.84 11.01 3.20
N ALA A 67 0.60 11.35 4.48
CA ALA A 67 1.68 11.64 5.41
C ALA A 67 2.61 10.44 5.63
N ILE A 68 2.06 9.22 5.67
CA ILE A 68 2.87 8.00 5.74
C ILE A 68 3.55 7.69 4.40
N ALA A 69 2.79 7.76 3.30
CA ALA A 69 3.29 7.47 1.96
C ALA A 69 4.48 8.36 1.58
N GLY A 70 4.47 9.63 2.00
CA GLY A 70 5.57 10.57 1.77
C GLY A 70 6.89 10.20 2.48
N THR A 71 6.90 9.19 3.34
CA THR A 71 8.11 8.64 3.99
C THR A 71 8.68 7.40 3.29
N LEU A 72 8.08 6.99 2.18
CA LEU A 72 8.41 5.79 1.43
C LEU A 72 8.92 6.15 0.04
N ASP A 73 9.78 5.31 -0.50
CA ASP A 73 10.31 5.51 -1.84
C ASP A 73 9.31 5.03 -2.89
N ALA A 74 9.09 5.82 -3.93
CA ALA A 74 8.21 5.46 -5.04
C ALA A 74 8.98 4.72 -6.14
N LEU A 75 8.50 3.53 -6.52
CA LEU A 75 8.99 2.80 -7.68
C LEU A 75 8.61 3.54 -8.95
N SER A 76 9.59 3.72 -9.83
CA SER A 76 9.33 4.18 -11.19
C SER A 76 8.63 3.08 -11.98
N VAL A 77 7.59 3.46 -12.72
CA VAL A 77 6.95 2.56 -13.68
C VAL A 77 7.93 2.34 -14.83
N THR A 78 8.19 1.08 -15.18
CA THR A 78 9.05 0.71 -16.29
C THR A 78 8.21 0.18 -17.45
N THR A 79 8.70 0.36 -18.68
CA THR A 79 8.05 -0.17 -19.89
C THR A 79 7.91 -1.70 -19.84
N GLU A 80 8.82 -2.40 -19.16
CA GLU A 80 8.74 -3.85 -18.95
C GLU A 80 7.57 -4.22 -18.03
N ALA A 81 7.33 -3.45 -16.96
CA ALA A 81 6.21 -3.68 -16.05
C ALA A 81 4.85 -3.43 -16.74
N GLU A 82 4.78 -2.40 -17.60
CA GLU A 82 3.59 -2.12 -18.42
C GLU A 82 3.30 -3.27 -19.39
N LYS A 83 4.31 -3.74 -20.14
CA LYS A 83 4.17 -4.87 -21.07
C LYS A 83 3.75 -6.16 -20.37
N LEU A 84 4.28 -6.41 -19.18
CA LEU A 84 3.89 -7.56 -18.36
C LEU A 84 2.41 -7.46 -17.95
N THR A 85 1.98 -6.28 -17.49
CA THR A 85 0.59 -6.01 -17.10
C THR A 85 -0.36 -6.27 -18.28
N GLU A 86 -0.04 -5.75 -19.46
CA GLU A 86 -0.84 -6.02 -20.68
C GLU A 86 -0.92 -7.52 -21.01
N SER A 87 0.19 -8.24 -20.84
CA SER A 87 0.24 -9.68 -21.12
C SER A 87 -0.65 -10.47 -20.15
N ILE A 88 -0.66 -10.09 -18.87
CA ILE A 88 -1.53 -10.67 -17.84
C ILE A 88 -3.01 -10.40 -18.15
N MET A 89 -3.34 -9.17 -18.55
CA MET A 89 -4.71 -8.79 -18.93
C MET A 89 -5.19 -9.59 -20.16
N ARG A 90 -4.35 -9.72 -21.20
CA ARG A 90 -4.68 -10.52 -22.40
C ARG A 90 -4.87 -12.01 -22.09
N ALA A 91 -4.14 -12.54 -21.12
CA ALA A 91 -4.28 -13.93 -20.67
C ALA A 91 -5.57 -14.17 -19.83
N GLY A 92 -6.38 -13.13 -19.57
CA GLY A 92 -7.58 -13.22 -18.74
C GLY A 92 -7.27 -13.37 -17.24
N GLY A 93 -6.04 -13.08 -16.82
CA GLY A 93 -5.64 -13.19 -15.41
C GLY A 93 -6.20 -12.08 -14.53
N ILE A 94 -6.53 -10.93 -15.11
CA ILE A 94 -7.15 -9.78 -14.45
C ILE A 94 -8.09 -9.12 -15.47
N THR A 95 -9.37 -9.00 -15.13
CA THR A 95 -10.35 -8.23 -15.92
C THR A 95 -10.59 -6.88 -15.26
N ASN A 96 -10.72 -5.83 -16.06
CA ASN A 96 -11.12 -4.50 -15.60
C ASN A 96 -12.60 -4.50 -15.14
#